data_AF-A0A3B0SP56-F1
#
_entry.id   AF-A0A3B0SP56-F1
#
_cell.length_a   1.000
_cell.length_b   1.000
_cell.length_c   1.000
_cell.angle_alpha   90.00
_cell.angle_beta   90.00
_cell.angle_gamma   90.00
#
_symmetry.space_group_name_H-M   'P 1'
#
loop_
_entity.id
_entity.type
_entity.pdbx_description
1 polymer ?
#
loop_
_entity_poly.entity_id
_entity_poly.type
_entity_poly.pdbx_seq_one_letter_code
_entity_poly.pdbx_strand_id
1 'polypeptide(L)'
;MNFWQLVMLMAWLSFFVVFVWAIVSVFVDVVRREDVSGPETVGWIVLVLFVPLIGILIYVATRPKLSREEQRDVDAYEQSVRSDGVSVAERIADLARLHEEGSLTDEEYATLKAEAIS
;
A
#
# COMPACT_ATOMS: atom_id res chain seq x y z
N MET A 1 -4.28 17.90 -11.84
CA MET A 1 -3.40 17.28 -12.86
C MET A 1 -3.27 18.25 -14.02
N ASN A 2 -2.07 18.74 -14.33
CA ASN A 2 -1.84 19.60 -15.50
C ASN A 2 -1.47 18.77 -16.75
N PHE A 3 -1.56 19.37 -17.94
CA PHE A 3 -1.31 18.67 -19.22
C PHE A 3 0.07 17.99 -19.25
N TRP A 4 1.10 18.67 -18.77
CA TRP A 4 2.46 18.14 -18.71
C TRP A 4 2.59 16.95 -17.75
N GLN A 5 1.89 16.96 -16.61
CA GLN A 5 1.82 15.79 -15.71
C GLN A 5 1.19 14.58 -16.41
N LEU A 6 0.14 14.79 -17.21
CA LEU A 6 -0.51 13.71 -17.96
C LEU A 6 0.44 13.10 -19.01
N VAL A 7 1.13 13.96 -19.77
CA VAL A 7 2.13 13.53 -20.77
C VAL A 7 3.28 12.77 -20.09
N MET A 8 3.81 13.29 -18.98
CA MET A 8 4.87 12.66 -18.22
C MET A 8 4.41 11.30 -17.67
N LEU A 9 3.19 11.20 -17.15
CA LEU A 9 2.61 9.95 -16.67
C LEU A 9 2.49 8.90 -17.78
N MET A 10 2.00 9.29 -18.96
CA MET A 10 1.92 8.40 -20.12
C MET A 10 3.30 7.95 -20.60
N ALA A 11 4.29 8.85 -20.60
CA ALA A 11 5.67 8.49 -20.93
C ALA A 11 6.25 7.48 -19.91
N TRP A 12 6.10 7.74 -18.61
CA TRP A 12 6.50 6.82 -17.55
C TRP A 12 5.82 5.46 -17.66
N LEU A 13 4.51 5.43 -17.94
CA LEU A 13 3.76 4.20 -18.13
C LEU A 13 4.26 3.42 -19.35
N SER A 14 4.54 4.10 -20.47
CA SER A 14 5.11 3.47 -21.67
C SER A 14 6.49 2.87 -21.39
N PHE A 15 7.37 3.61 -20.70
CA PHE A 15 8.67 3.10 -20.26
C PHE A 15 8.54 1.89 -19.34
N PHE A 16 7.59 1.93 -18.40
CA PHE A 16 7.32 0.81 -17.51
C PHE A 16 6.87 -0.45 -18.28
N VAL A 17 5.97 -0.29 -19.25
CA VAL A 17 5.51 -1.40 -20.10
C VAL A 17 6.67 -1.98 -20.91
N VAL A 18 7.50 -1.13 -21.54
CA VAL A 18 8.69 -1.57 -22.29
C VAL A 18 9.68 -2.28 -21.38
N PHE A 19 9.88 -1.79 -20.16
CA PHE A 19 10.77 -2.39 -19.17
C PHE A 19 10.31 -3.80 -18.75
N VAL A 20 9.03 -3.96 -18.41
CA VAL A 20 8.44 -5.27 -18.08
C VAL A 20 8.53 -6.21 -19.27
N TRP A 21 8.23 -5.73 -20.47
CA TRP A 21 8.31 -6.52 -21.69
C TRP A 21 9.75 -6.95 -22.00
N ALA A 22 10.74 -6.07 -21.79
CA ALA A 22 12.15 -6.39 -21.96
C ALA A 22 12.59 -7.51 -20.99
N ILE A 23 12.16 -7.45 -19.72
CA ILE A 23 12.40 -8.53 -18.75
C ILE A 23 11.82 -9.85 -19.27
N VAL A 24 10.55 -9.87 -19.65
CA VAL A 24 9.89 -11.09 -20.17
C VAL A 24 10.58 -11.60 -21.43
N SER A 25 10.99 -10.70 -22.33
CA SER A 25 11.72 -11.05 -23.55
C SER A 25 13.07 -11.69 -23.24
N VAL A 26 13.83 -11.17 -22.27
CA VAL A 26 15.09 -11.77 -21.81
C VAL A 26 14.85 -13.16 -21.21
N PHE A 27 13.80 -13.33 -20.41
CA PHE A 27 13.41 -14.64 -19.89
C PHE A 27 13.09 -15.65 -21.01
N VAL A 28 12.27 -15.25 -21.99
CA VAL A 28 11.89 -16.12 -23.11
C VAL A 28 13.10 -16.44 -23.99
N ASP A 29 14.00 -15.48 -24.20
CA ASP A 29 15.24 -15.68 -24.95
C ASP A 29 16.14 -16.72 -24.27
N VAL A 30 16.40 -16.56 -22.96
CA VAL A 30 17.21 -17.50 -22.18
C VAL A 30 16.62 -18.91 -22.18
N VAL A 31 15.29 -19.05 -22.07
CA VAL A 31 14.63 -20.37 -22.08
C VAL A 31 14.63 -21.01 -23.48
N ARG A 32 14.62 -20.23 -24.56
CA ARG A 32 14.64 -20.73 -25.94
C ARG A 32 16.04 -21.12 -26.43
N ARG A 33 17.08 -20.72 -25.72
CA ARG A 33 18.46 -21.03 -26.07
C ARG A 33 18.78 -22.49 -25.76
N GLU A 34 18.88 -23.30 -26.82
CA GLU A 34 19.27 -24.71 -26.75
C GLU A 34 20.76 -24.91 -26.43
N ASP A 35 21.57 -23.84 -26.51
CA ASP A 35 23.00 -23.82 -26.24
C ASP A 35 23.35 -23.58 -24.76
N VAL A 36 22.36 -23.33 -23.90
CA VAL A 36 22.54 -22.97 -22.49
C VAL A 36 22.12 -24.14 -21.60
N SER A 37 23.00 -24.55 -20.70
CA SER A 37 22.73 -25.66 -19.79
C SER A 37 21.68 -25.29 -18.74
N GLY A 38 20.94 -26.28 -18.23
CA GLY A 38 19.88 -26.07 -17.22
C GLY A 38 20.28 -25.17 -16.03
N PRO A 39 21.47 -25.33 -15.43
CA PRO A 39 21.94 -24.45 -14.34
C PRO A 39 22.17 -22.99 -14.74
N GLU A 40 22.64 -22.73 -15.96
CA GLU A 40 22.89 -21.37 -16.46
C GLU A 40 21.56 -20.63 -16.70
N THR A 41 20.56 -21.31 -17.25
CA THR A 41 19.19 -20.79 -17.39
C THR A 41 18.60 -20.42 -16.02
N VAL A 42 18.76 -21.29 -15.02
CA VAL A 42 18.32 -21.00 -13.64
C VAL A 42 19.07 -19.80 -13.05
N GLY A 43 20.37 -19.68 -13.30
CA GLY A 43 21.17 -18.54 -12.85
C GLY A 43 20.67 -17.19 -13.41
N TRP A 44 20.33 -17.14 -14.70
CA TRP A 44 19.77 -15.95 -15.34
C TRP A 44 18.41 -15.58 -14.75
N ILE A 45 17.53 -16.55 -14.54
CA ILE A 45 16.21 -16.34 -13.92
C ILE A 45 16.36 -15.72 -12.53
N VAL A 46 17.26 -16.28 -11.71
CA VAL A 46 17.54 -15.77 -10.36
C VAL A 46 18.10 -14.35 -10.43
N LEU A 47 19.06 -14.09 -11.31
CA LEU A 47 19.67 -12.76 -11.44
C LEU A 47 18.63 -11.70 -11.79
N VAL A 48 17.80 -11.93 -12.81
CA VAL A 48 16.78 -10.96 -13.24
C VAL A 48 15.73 -10.73 -12.16
N LEU A 49 15.41 -11.74 -11.33
CA LEU A 49 14.46 -11.61 -10.23
C LEU A 49 15.06 -10.88 -9.02
N PHE A 50 16.29 -11.18 -8.63
CA PHE A 50 16.90 -10.68 -7.39
C PHE A 50 17.60 -9.34 -7.55
N VAL A 51 18.13 -8.99 -8.72
CA VAL A 51 18.75 -7.68 -8.96
C VAL A 51 17.82 -6.50 -8.61
N PRO A 52 16.56 -6.44 -9.08
CA PRO A 52 15.66 -5.34 -8.70
C PRO A 52 15.35 -5.35 -7.20
N LEU A 53 15.23 -6.52 -6.58
CA LEU A 53 15.00 -6.63 -5.13
C LEU A 53 16.18 -6.07 -4.34
N ILE A 54 17.41 -6.45 -4.70
CA ILE A 54 18.64 -5.95 -4.08
C ILE A 54 18.73 -4.42 -4.25
N GLY A 55 18.39 -3.90 -5.44
CA GLY A 55 18.35 -2.45 -5.67
C GLY A 55 17.39 -1.72 -4.73
N ILE A 56 16.18 -2.26 -4.52
CA ILE A 56 15.20 -1.72 -3.56
C ILE A 56 15.73 -1.80 -2.13
N LEU A 57 16.31 -2.93 -1.73
CA LEU A 57 16.87 -3.09 -0.40
C LEU A 57 18.02 -2.12 -0.13
N ILE A 58 18.92 -1.92 -1.10
CA ILE A 58 19.98 -0.93 -1.02
C ILE A 58 19.38 0.47 -0.91
N TYR A 59 18.39 0.80 -1.74
CA TYR A 59 17.71 2.10 -1.67
C TYR A 59 17.11 2.35 -0.29
N VAL A 60 16.36 1.38 0.26
CA VAL A 60 15.76 1.50 1.59
C VAL A 60 16.82 1.59 2.68
N ALA A 61 17.89 0.81 2.59
CA ALA A 61 18.99 0.84 3.56
C ALA A 61 19.79 2.15 3.52
N THR A 62 19.91 2.77 2.34
CA THR A 62 20.61 4.04 2.13
C THR A 62 19.72 5.26 2.30
N ARG A 63 18.39 5.08 2.30
CA ARG A 63 17.43 6.17 2.46
C ARG A 63 17.61 6.79 3.85
N PRO A 64 17.84 8.11 3.95
CA PRO A 64 17.89 8.78 5.24
C PRO A 64 16.55 8.60 5.97
N LYS A 65 16.62 8.48 7.31
CA LYS A 65 15.42 8.45 8.15
C LYS A 65 14.58 9.70 7.88
N LEU A 66 13.25 9.55 7.95
CA LEU A 66 12.27 10.63 7.77
C LEU A 66 12.77 11.93 8.41
N SER A 67 12.74 13.01 7.63
CA SER A 67 12.98 14.35 8.15
C SER A 67 11.97 14.69 9.24
N ARG A 68 12.29 15.65 10.11
CA ARG A 68 11.36 16.09 11.17
C ARG A 68 10.03 16.61 10.60
N GLU A 69 10.02 17.08 9.36
CA GLU A 69 8.78 17.45 8.65
C GLU A 69 7.99 16.22 8.22
N GLU A 70 8.61 15.25 7.56
CA GLU A 70 7.90 14.03 7.15
C GLU A 70 7.40 13.21 8.36
N GLN A 71 8.09 13.26 9.50
CA GLN A 71 7.60 12.69 10.76
C GLN A 71 6.33 13.37 11.25
N ARG A 72 6.24 14.70 11.16
CA ARG A 72 5.04 15.43 11.56
C ARG A 72 3.85 15.11 10.67
N ASP A 73 4.09 14.92 9.37
CA ASP A 73 3.02 14.57 8.43
C ASP A 73 2.51 13.14 8.68
N VAL A 74 3.41 12.21 9.02
CA VAL A 74 3.02 10.85 9.44
C VAL A 74 2.25 10.88 10.76
N ASP A 75 2.72 11.64 11.76
CA ASP A 75 2.04 11.78 13.05
C ASP A 75 0.67 12.46 12.90
N ALA A 76 0.56 13.47 12.03
CA ALA A 76 -0.69 14.16 11.72
C ALA A 76 -1.67 13.25 10.98
N TYR A 77 -1.19 12.41 10.06
CA TYR A 77 -1.99 11.40 9.39
C TYR A 77 -2.47 10.30 10.35
N GLU A 78 -1.61 9.83 11.26
CA GLU A 78 -2.02 8.91 12.31
C GLU A 78 -3.06 9.53 13.25
N GLN A 79 -2.92 10.82 13.57
CA GLN A 79 -3.93 11.56 14.32
C GLN A 79 -5.24 11.69 13.54
N SER A 80 -5.21 11.98 12.24
CA SER A 80 -6.42 12.09 11.43
C SER A 80 -7.15 10.75 11.28
N VAL A 81 -6.40 9.66 11.11
CA VAL A 81 -6.97 8.31 11.06
C VAL A 81 -7.55 7.89 12.42
N ARG A 82 -6.91 8.29 13.52
CA ARG A 82 -7.48 8.10 14.87
C ARG A 82 -8.72 8.96 15.12
N SER A 83 -8.82 10.15 14.52
CA SER A 83 -10.02 10.98 14.63
C SER A 83 -11.16 10.55 13.71
N ASP A 84 -10.86 9.89 12.58
CA ASP A 84 -11.87 9.30 11.68
C ASP A 84 -12.42 7.95 12.17
N GLY A 85 -11.79 7.35 13.19
CA GLY A 85 -12.44 6.35 14.01
C GLY A 85 -13.47 7.06 14.89
N VAL A 86 -14.76 7.01 14.50
CA VAL A 86 -15.89 7.59 15.26
C VAL A 86 -15.62 7.44 16.74
N SER A 87 -15.39 8.58 17.42
CA SER A 87 -15.00 8.55 18.81
C SER A 87 -16.02 7.72 19.59
N VAL A 88 -15.56 6.89 20.54
CA VAL A 88 -16.45 6.07 21.37
C VAL A 88 -17.58 6.90 21.98
N ALA A 89 -17.29 8.16 22.32
CA ALA A 89 -18.27 9.14 22.80
C ALA A 89 -19.37 9.46 21.76
N GLU A 90 -19.01 9.66 20.49
CA GLU A 90 -19.93 9.97 19.41
C GLU A 90 -20.80 8.76 19.03
N ARG A 91 -20.22 7.55 19.06
CA ARG A 91 -20.95 6.29 18.92
C ARG A 91 -21.99 6.09 20.04
N ILE A 92 -21.63 6.40 21.29
CA ILE A 92 -22.56 6.31 22.43
C ILE A 92 -23.65 7.38 22.32
N ALA A 93 -23.33 8.58 21.82
CA ALA A 93 -24.31 9.65 21.60
C ALA A 93 -25.34 9.26 20.54
N ASP A 94 -24.92 8.64 19.43
CA ASP A 94 -25.84 8.13 18.41
C ASP A 94 -26.70 6.97 18.93
N LEU A 95 -26.13 6.04 19.71
CA LEU A 95 -26.90 4.97 20.35
C LEU A 95 -27.97 5.52 21.31
N ALA A 96 -27.66 6.58 22.07
CA ALA A 96 -28.61 7.22 22.95
C ALA A 96 -29.75 7.91 22.18
N ARG A 97 -29.44 8.57 21.06
CA ARG A 97 -30.45 9.19 20.19
C ARG A 97 -31.39 8.15 19.58
N LEU A 98 -30.84 7.02 19.09
CA LEU A 98 -31.64 5.92 18.53
C LEU A 98 -32.55 5.26 19.57
N HIS A 99 -32.10 5.20 20.83
CA HIS A 99 -32.90 4.75 21.96
C HIS A 99 -34.04 5.71 22.29
N GLU A 100 -33.76 7.03 22.34
CA GLU A 100 -34.78 8.07 22.56
C GLU A 100 -35.81 8.13 21.42
N GLU A 101 -35.40 7.86 20.18
CA GLU A 101 -36.30 7.73 19.01
C GLU A 101 -37.16 6.44 19.05
N GLY A 102 -36.93 5.56 20.03
CA GLY A 102 -37.65 4.29 20.20
C GLY A 102 -37.28 3.22 19.19
N SER A 103 -36.17 3.42 18.45
CA SER A 103 -35.65 2.44 17.48
C SER A 103 -34.82 1.33 18.13
N LEU A 104 -34.40 1.53 19.38
CA LEU A 104 -33.69 0.57 20.22
C LEU A 104 -34.44 0.35 21.52
N THR A 105 -34.53 -0.90 21.97
CA THR A 105 -35.02 -1.23 23.32
C THR A 105 -33.94 -0.98 24.38
N ASP A 106 -34.34 -0.89 25.65
CA ASP A 106 -33.42 -0.66 26.78
C ASP A 106 -32.29 -1.72 26.84
N GLU A 107 -32.62 -2.96 26.51
CA GLU A 107 -31.72 -4.11 26.57
C GLU A 107 -30.73 -4.14 25.38
N GLU A 108 -31.20 -3.76 24.19
CA GLU A 108 -30.35 -3.60 23.00
C GLU A 108 -29.39 -2.40 23.15
N TYR A 109 -29.88 -1.27 23.69
CA TYR A 109 -29.05 -0.11 23.97
C TYR A 109 -27.95 -0.43 24.98
N ALA A 110 -28.28 -1.13 26.08
CA ALA A 110 -27.30 -1.53 27.09
C ALA A 110 -26.19 -2.44 26.53
N THR A 111 -26.57 -3.38 25.65
CA THR A 111 -25.63 -4.30 24.99
C THR A 111 -24.69 -3.57 24.03
N LEU A 112 -25.25 -2.74 23.14
CA LEU A 112 -24.47 -1.99 22.15
C LEU A 112 -23.58 -0.92 22.79
N LYS A 113 -24.01 -0.32 23.90
CA LYS A 113 -23.20 0.61 24.68
C LYS A 113 -22.00 -0.07 25.34
N ALA A 114 -22.17 -1.29 25.85
CA ALA A 114 -21.07 -2.06 26.43
C ALA A 114 -20.03 -2.44 25.37
N GLU A 115 -20.47 -2.84 24.18
CA GLU A 115 -19.60 -3.15 23.04
C GLU A 115 -18.86 -1.91 22.50
N ALA A 116 -19.48 -0.73 22.56
CA ALA A 116 -18.82 0.51 22.14
C ALA A 116 -17.70 0.97 23.08
N ILE A 117 -17.72 0.55 24.35
CA ILE A 117 -16.76 0.96 25.40
C ILE A 117 -15.62 -0.06 25.59
N SER A 118 -15.78 -1.31 25.13
CA SER A 118 -14.76 -2.37 25.18
C SER A 118 -13.69 -2.23 24.11
#